data_AF-A0A350P1S9-F1
#
_entry.id   AF-A0A350P1S9-F1
#
_cell.length_a   1.000
_cell.length_b   1.000
_cell.length_c   1.000
_cell.angle_alpha   90.00
_cell.angle_beta   90.00
_cell.angle_gamma   90.00
#
_symmetry.space_group_name_H-M   'P 1'
#
loop_
_entity.id
_entity.type
_entity.pdbx_description
1 polymer ?
#
loop_
_entity_poly.entity_id
_entity_poly.type
_entity_poly.pdbx_seq_one_letter_code
_entity_poly.pdbx_strand_id
1 'polypeptide(L)'
;MNEVEAQESEIVTEGGNPMLEPEAEPNPLAALPEKFKSLEDMVESYSNLESKIGAKEDTFREKFIEEMEAQAYANRPETVGDYVLPESIDDELASDNALLQWWAQTAWENGYSQDEFAEGVDLFVDYIGQDIPDYDEELARLGDNASARTEAVSLFANQFFPEDVLPAIERMCESADGVVALEHMMDALKQSGPTDNIGTQAFVTEADLRQMMLDPRYHDPARRDPTFVKEVDDGFKRIFGNG
;
A
#
# COMPACT_ATOMS: atom_id res chain seq x y z
N MET A 1 59.63 59.20 -76.10
CA MET A 1 59.19 60.21 -75.14
C MET A 1 59.55 59.66 -73.77
N ASN A 2 60.45 60.37 -73.09
CA ASN A 2 60.89 60.26 -71.70
C ASN A 2 61.58 58.97 -71.23
N GLU A 3 62.92 59.08 -71.17
CA GLU A 3 63.69 58.80 -69.95
C GLU A 3 63.01 59.42 -68.72
N VAL A 4 62.98 58.71 -67.59
CA VAL A 4 63.45 59.27 -66.32
C VAL A 4 64.04 58.14 -65.46
N GLU A 5 65.24 58.44 -64.99
CA GLU A 5 66.15 57.84 -64.02
C GLU A 5 65.55 57.13 -62.78
N ALA A 6 66.27 56.11 -62.31
CA ALA A 6 66.98 56.20 -61.03
C ALA A 6 68.21 55.25 -61.05
N GLN A 7 69.39 55.85 -60.92
CA GLN A 7 70.69 55.19 -60.73
C GLN A 7 70.93 54.89 -59.24
N GLU A 8 71.66 53.80 -58.96
CA GLU A 8 72.81 53.67 -58.03
C GLU A 8 73.09 52.15 -57.90
N SER A 9 74.09 51.56 -58.58
CA SER A 9 75.54 51.52 -58.26
C SER A 9 75.82 51.02 -56.85
N GLU A 10 76.70 50.08 -56.53
CA GLU A 10 77.67 49.24 -57.23
C GLU A 10 78.20 48.28 -56.14
N ILE A 11 78.98 47.27 -56.54
CA ILE A 11 79.97 46.53 -55.75
C ILE A 11 79.51 45.16 -55.20
N VAL A 12 80.08 44.17 -55.88
CA VAL A 12 80.30 42.76 -55.55
C VAL A 12 80.96 42.60 -54.18
N THR A 13 80.48 41.65 -53.36
CA THR A 13 81.36 40.92 -52.44
C THR A 13 81.06 39.43 -52.40
N GLU A 14 82.08 38.68 -52.79
CA GLU A 14 82.33 37.27 -52.59
C GLU A 14 82.24 36.90 -51.09
N GLY A 15 81.65 35.72 -50.80
CA GLY A 15 82.04 34.92 -49.63
C GLY A 15 81.08 34.88 -48.43
N GLY A 16 80.44 33.72 -48.26
CA GLY A 16 80.34 33.08 -46.94
C GLY A 16 79.02 33.17 -46.18
N ASN A 17 78.21 32.12 -46.28
CA ASN A 17 77.83 31.37 -45.07
C ASN A 17 77.66 29.88 -45.41
N PRO A 18 78.66 29.02 -45.15
CA PRO A 18 78.40 27.59 -45.03
C PRO A 18 77.69 27.36 -43.69
N MET A 19 76.90 26.30 -43.56
CA MET A 19 76.18 25.91 -42.33
C MET A 19 74.80 26.54 -42.15
N LEU A 20 73.85 26.08 -42.96
CA LEU A 20 72.48 25.81 -42.52
C LEU A 20 72.05 24.55 -43.29
N GLU A 21 72.57 23.41 -42.84
CA GLU A 21 71.91 22.14 -43.12
C GLU A 21 70.47 22.28 -42.62
N PRO A 22 69.44 21.80 -43.35
CA PRO A 22 68.15 21.62 -42.73
C PRO A 22 68.41 20.65 -41.56
N GLU A 23 68.21 21.10 -40.32
CA GLU A 23 68.20 20.19 -39.18
C GLU A 23 67.22 19.08 -39.56
N ALA A 24 67.76 17.88 -39.82
CA ALA A 24 66.94 16.73 -40.16
C ALA A 24 65.93 16.59 -39.04
N GLU A 25 64.63 16.65 -39.37
CA GLU A 25 63.56 16.50 -38.39
C GLU A 25 63.91 15.29 -37.51
N PRO A 26 63.91 15.45 -36.17
CA PRO A 26 64.39 14.41 -35.27
C PRO A 26 63.65 13.14 -35.60
N ASN A 27 64.39 12.11 -36.03
CA ASN A 27 63.80 10.88 -36.52
C ASN A 27 62.86 10.34 -35.44
N PRO A 28 61.54 10.28 -35.67
CA PRO A 28 60.58 9.86 -34.65
C PRO A 28 60.82 8.40 -34.20
N LEU A 29 61.57 7.62 -34.99
CA LEU A 29 62.00 6.27 -34.65
C LEU A 29 63.21 6.24 -33.69
N ALA A 30 63.98 7.33 -33.56
CA ALA A 30 65.13 7.39 -32.65
C ALA A 30 64.73 7.47 -31.16
N ALA A 31 63.50 7.91 -30.88
CA ALA A 31 62.91 7.91 -29.54
C ALA A 31 62.05 6.66 -29.27
N LEU A 32 61.91 5.77 -30.25
CA LEU A 32 61.08 4.57 -30.12
C LEU A 32 61.81 3.55 -29.22
N PRO A 33 61.15 3.02 -28.17
CA PRO A 33 61.74 1.96 -27.36
C PRO A 33 62.12 0.75 -28.24
N GLU A 34 63.30 0.15 -28.02
CA GLU A 34 63.86 -0.97 -28.83
C GLU A 34 62.92 -2.18 -29.02
N LYS A 35 61.90 -2.29 -28.16
CA LYS A 35 60.86 -3.32 -28.20
C LYS A 35 59.77 -3.11 -29.26
N PHE A 36 59.71 -1.94 -29.91
CA PHE A 36 58.72 -1.64 -30.95
C PHE A 36 59.43 -1.41 -32.29
N LYS A 37 58.89 -2.00 -33.37
CA LYS A 37 59.51 -1.90 -34.71
C LYS A 37 59.11 -0.62 -35.46
N SER A 38 57.98 -0.03 -35.09
CA SER A 38 57.45 1.22 -35.66
C SER A 38 56.47 1.89 -34.70
N LEU A 39 56.10 3.14 -34.98
CA LEU A 39 55.08 3.87 -34.22
C LEU A 39 53.70 3.18 -34.31
N GLU A 40 53.36 2.58 -35.45
CA GLU A 40 52.14 1.76 -35.62
C GLU A 40 52.17 0.53 -34.71
N ASP A 41 53.32 -0.15 -34.59
CA ASP A 41 53.51 -1.32 -33.71
C ASP A 41 53.27 -0.94 -32.22
N MET A 42 53.65 0.28 -31.84
CA MET A 42 53.39 0.84 -30.52
C MET A 42 51.89 1.13 -30.31
N VAL A 43 51.23 1.83 -31.25
CA VAL A 43 49.78 2.13 -31.18
C VAL A 43 48.95 0.85 -31.13
N GLU A 44 49.30 -0.15 -31.95
CA GLU A 44 48.70 -1.48 -31.95
C GLU A 44 48.85 -2.16 -30.59
N SER A 45 50.03 -2.07 -29.95
CA SER A 45 50.25 -2.65 -28.62
C SER A 45 49.41 -1.99 -27.52
N TYR A 46 49.22 -0.67 -27.58
CA TYR A 46 48.39 0.07 -26.63
C TYR A 46 46.91 -0.20 -26.86
N SER A 47 46.46 -0.23 -28.11
CA SER A 47 45.07 -0.58 -28.45
C SER A 47 44.72 -2.02 -28.03
N ASN A 48 45.64 -2.97 -28.23
CA ASN A 48 45.48 -4.34 -27.73
C ASN A 48 45.47 -4.42 -26.20
N LEU A 49 46.20 -3.54 -25.51
CA LEU A 49 46.19 -3.42 -24.05
C LEU A 49 44.86 -2.87 -23.55
N GLU A 50 44.39 -1.76 -24.13
CA GLU A 50 43.10 -1.15 -23.81
C GLU A 50 41.95 -2.13 -24.04
N SER A 51 41.98 -2.85 -25.17
CA SER A 51 40.98 -3.87 -25.47
C SER A 51 41.03 -5.05 -24.49
N LYS A 52 42.23 -5.52 -24.10
CA LYS A 52 42.38 -6.56 -23.06
C LYS A 52 41.97 -6.08 -21.67
N ILE A 53 42.20 -4.82 -21.35
CA ILE A 53 41.81 -4.22 -20.07
C ILE A 53 40.29 -4.07 -20.02
N GLY A 54 39.65 -3.57 -21.08
CA GLY A 54 38.19 -3.50 -21.19
C GLY A 54 37.53 -4.87 -21.12
N ALA A 55 38.02 -5.84 -21.89
CA ALA A 55 37.52 -7.22 -21.83
C ALA A 55 37.68 -7.84 -20.42
N LYS A 56 38.77 -7.52 -19.71
CA LYS A 56 38.95 -7.94 -18.31
C LYS A 56 37.98 -7.24 -17.37
N GLU A 57 37.72 -5.95 -17.56
CA GLU A 57 36.75 -5.20 -16.75
C GLU A 57 35.33 -5.76 -16.92
N ASP A 58 34.92 -6.05 -18.15
CA ASP A 58 33.62 -6.66 -18.44
C ASP A 58 33.50 -8.05 -17.79
N THR A 59 34.51 -8.92 -17.97
CA THR A 59 34.50 -10.25 -17.31
C THR A 59 34.56 -10.17 -15.78
N PHE A 60 35.18 -9.13 -15.22
CA PHE A 60 35.20 -8.92 -13.77
C PHE A 60 33.83 -8.46 -13.27
N ARG A 61 33.18 -7.52 -13.98
CA ARG A 61 31.80 -7.11 -13.68
C ARG A 61 30.83 -8.29 -13.75
N GLU A 62 30.91 -9.11 -14.79
CA GLU A 62 30.08 -10.31 -14.94
C GLU A 62 30.27 -11.26 -13.74
N LYS A 63 31.52 -11.61 -13.40
CA LYS A 63 31.81 -12.47 -12.25
C LYS A 63 31.38 -11.86 -10.93
N PHE A 64 31.53 -10.55 -10.77
CA PHE A 64 31.10 -9.85 -9.56
C PHE A 64 29.58 -9.86 -9.42
N ILE A 65 28.83 -9.67 -10.51
CA ILE A 65 27.37 -9.79 -10.53
C ILE A 65 26.96 -11.24 -10.22
N GLU A 66 27.59 -12.23 -10.85
CA GLU A 66 27.33 -13.65 -10.60
C GLU A 66 27.58 -14.04 -9.14
N GLU A 67 28.67 -13.56 -8.54
CA GLU A 67 28.99 -13.80 -7.13
C GLU A 67 28.00 -13.08 -6.19
N MET A 68 27.58 -11.87 -6.54
CA MET A 68 26.56 -11.11 -5.80
C MET A 68 25.18 -11.80 -5.87
N GLU A 69 24.77 -12.28 -7.04
CA GLU A 69 23.53 -13.04 -7.22
C GLU A 69 23.58 -14.39 -6.47
N ALA A 70 24.71 -15.10 -6.53
CA ALA A 70 24.91 -16.34 -5.80
C ALA A 70 24.80 -16.12 -4.28
N GLN A 71 25.32 -15.01 -3.77
CA GLN A 71 25.18 -14.63 -2.35
C GLN A 71 23.76 -14.19 -2.02
N ALA A 72 23.13 -13.38 -2.88
CA ALA A 72 21.76 -12.89 -2.67
C ALA A 72 20.74 -14.03 -2.60
N TYR A 73 20.97 -15.11 -3.37
CA TYR A 73 20.07 -16.27 -3.40
C TYR A 73 20.54 -17.45 -2.54
N ALA A 74 21.63 -17.29 -1.76
CA ALA A 74 22.22 -18.39 -1.01
C ALA A 74 21.28 -18.99 0.05
N ASN A 75 20.41 -18.15 0.64
CA ASN A 75 19.59 -18.51 1.78
C ASN A 75 18.10 -18.65 1.44
N ARG A 76 17.69 -18.40 0.19
CA ARG A 76 16.30 -18.57 -0.22
C ARG A 76 15.97 -20.04 -0.50
N PRO A 77 14.69 -20.45 -0.41
CA PRO A 77 14.26 -21.77 -0.83
C PRO A 77 14.43 -22.01 -2.35
N GLU A 78 14.43 -23.28 -2.77
CA GLU A 78 14.63 -23.65 -4.19
C GLU A 78 13.49 -23.11 -5.07
N THR A 79 12.26 -23.24 -4.61
CA THR A 79 11.06 -22.75 -5.30
C THR A 79 10.22 -21.84 -4.41
N VAL A 80 9.37 -21.03 -5.04
CA VAL A 80 8.42 -20.14 -4.35
C VAL A 80 7.52 -20.92 -3.38
N GLY A 81 7.19 -22.17 -3.70
CA GLY A 81 6.30 -23.01 -2.89
C GLY A 81 6.97 -23.69 -1.69
N ASP A 82 8.29 -23.55 -1.53
CA ASP A 82 9.03 -24.18 -0.43
C ASP A 82 9.08 -23.29 0.82
N TYR A 83 8.54 -22.07 0.75
CA TYR A 83 8.34 -21.27 1.96
C TYR A 83 7.31 -21.92 2.87
N VAL A 84 7.67 -22.05 4.13
CA VAL A 84 6.78 -22.55 5.19
C VAL A 84 6.11 -21.35 5.85
N LEU A 85 4.80 -21.43 6.06
CA LEU A 85 4.07 -20.41 6.79
C LEU A 85 4.31 -20.55 8.30
N PRO A 86 4.37 -19.44 9.07
CA PRO A 86 4.41 -19.50 10.51
C PRO A 86 3.20 -20.24 11.11
N GLU A 87 3.37 -20.88 12.26
CA GLU A 87 2.29 -21.62 12.96
C GLU A 87 1.08 -20.74 13.34
N SER A 88 1.25 -19.42 13.34
CA SER A 88 0.20 -18.43 13.60
C SER A 88 -0.82 -18.32 12.47
N ILE A 89 -0.51 -18.84 11.28
CA ILE A 89 -1.38 -18.83 10.10
C ILE A 89 -1.99 -20.20 9.88
N ASP A 90 -3.31 -20.23 9.71
CA ASP A 90 -4.01 -21.43 9.26
C ASP A 90 -3.72 -21.70 7.77
N ASP A 91 -3.24 -22.90 7.46
CA ASP A 91 -2.94 -23.36 6.09
C ASP A 91 -4.15 -23.23 5.14
N GLU A 92 -5.38 -23.41 5.65
CA GLU A 92 -6.60 -23.27 4.84
C GLU A 92 -6.82 -21.81 4.43
N LEU A 93 -6.60 -20.86 5.34
CA LEU A 93 -6.72 -19.41 5.07
C LEU A 93 -5.60 -18.89 4.16
N ALA A 94 -4.47 -19.60 4.09
CA ALA A 94 -3.32 -19.19 3.31
C ALA A 94 -3.35 -19.64 1.85
N SER A 95 -3.96 -20.80 1.57
CA SER A 95 -3.92 -21.46 0.26
C SER A 95 -4.48 -20.60 -0.90
N ASP A 96 -5.49 -19.76 -0.65
CA ASP A 96 -6.10 -18.85 -1.63
C ASP A 96 -5.77 -17.36 -1.40
N ASN A 97 -4.85 -17.06 -0.49
CA ASN A 97 -4.53 -15.68 -0.14
C ASN A 97 -3.57 -15.05 -1.15
N ALA A 98 -4.12 -14.17 -2.00
CA ALA A 98 -3.35 -13.47 -3.04
C ALA A 98 -2.18 -12.63 -2.48
N LEU A 99 -2.30 -12.08 -1.26
CA LEU A 99 -1.23 -11.32 -0.64
C LEU A 99 -0.08 -12.24 -0.21
N LEU A 100 -0.38 -13.40 0.39
CA LEU A 100 0.65 -14.38 0.76
C LEU A 100 1.34 -14.96 -0.47
N GLN A 101 0.60 -15.25 -1.54
CA GLN A 101 1.19 -15.68 -2.81
C GLN A 101 2.10 -14.60 -3.42
N TRP A 102 1.65 -13.34 -3.42
CA TRP A 102 2.47 -12.22 -3.87
C TRP A 102 3.72 -12.02 -2.99
N TRP A 103 3.58 -12.19 -1.67
CA TRP A 103 4.70 -12.07 -0.73
C TRP A 103 5.71 -13.18 -0.92
N ALA A 104 5.28 -14.44 -1.06
CA ALA A 104 6.16 -15.57 -1.35
C ALA A 104 6.92 -15.37 -2.67
N GLN A 105 6.23 -14.90 -3.72
CA GLN A 105 6.86 -14.56 -5.00
C GLN A 105 7.91 -13.44 -4.82
N THR A 106 7.55 -12.38 -4.10
CA THR A 106 8.44 -11.24 -3.84
C THR A 106 9.66 -11.67 -3.03
N ALA A 107 9.48 -12.46 -1.98
CA ALA A 107 10.54 -12.99 -1.15
C ALA A 107 11.51 -13.85 -1.97
N TRP A 108 10.97 -14.72 -2.82
CA TRP A 108 11.77 -15.56 -3.70
C TRP A 108 12.58 -14.73 -4.71
N GLU A 109 11.95 -13.77 -5.38
CA GLU A 109 12.60 -12.90 -6.38
C GLU A 109 13.72 -12.03 -5.77
N ASN A 110 13.54 -11.58 -4.53
CA ASN A 110 14.52 -10.76 -3.82
C ASN A 110 15.57 -11.58 -3.05
N GLY A 111 15.47 -12.91 -3.03
CA GLY A 111 16.44 -13.78 -2.35
C GLY A 111 16.28 -13.87 -0.84
N TYR A 112 15.10 -13.55 -0.33
CA TYR A 112 14.83 -13.62 1.11
C TYR A 112 14.88 -15.05 1.61
N SER A 113 15.48 -15.21 2.78
CA SER A 113 15.51 -16.45 3.54
C SER A 113 14.13 -16.81 4.08
N GLN A 114 13.99 -18.05 4.55
CA GLN A 114 12.79 -18.51 5.25
C GLN A 114 12.48 -17.63 6.48
N ASP A 115 13.50 -17.23 7.23
CA ASP A 115 13.34 -16.43 8.44
C ASP A 115 12.81 -15.02 8.10
N GLU A 116 13.34 -14.38 7.06
CA GLU A 116 12.88 -13.06 6.60
C GLU A 116 11.45 -13.12 6.03
N PHE A 117 11.12 -14.20 5.33
CA PHE A 117 9.75 -14.44 4.86
C PHE A 117 8.78 -14.56 6.04
N ALA A 118 9.12 -15.39 7.03
CA ALA A 118 8.31 -15.63 8.22
C ALA A 118 8.13 -14.35 9.05
N GLU A 119 9.21 -13.58 9.27
CA GLU A 119 9.15 -12.29 9.98
C GLU A 119 8.19 -11.31 9.30
N GLY A 120 8.22 -11.22 7.96
CA GLY A 120 7.29 -10.37 7.21
C GLY A 120 5.82 -10.79 7.37
N VAL A 121 5.56 -12.10 7.44
CA VAL A 121 4.22 -12.63 7.69
C VAL A 121 3.79 -12.34 9.13
N ASP A 122 4.64 -12.63 10.11
CA ASP A 122 4.33 -12.42 11.53
C ASP A 122 4.04 -10.95 11.84
N LEU A 123 4.84 -10.01 11.30
CA LEU A 123 4.58 -8.57 11.48
C LEU A 123 3.21 -8.14 10.95
N PHE A 124 2.77 -8.73 9.84
CA PHE A 124 1.46 -8.44 9.27
C PHE A 124 0.33 -9.08 10.06
N VAL A 125 0.51 -10.32 10.52
CA VAL A 125 -0.41 -11.02 11.40
C VAL A 125 -0.59 -10.26 12.70
N ASP A 126 0.50 -9.83 13.32
CA ASP A 126 0.48 -9.02 14.53
C ASP A 126 -0.27 -7.70 14.31
N TYR A 127 -0.07 -7.05 13.16
CA TYR A 127 -0.75 -5.80 12.83
C TYR A 127 -2.27 -5.99 12.65
N ILE A 128 -2.70 -7.03 11.93
CA ILE A 128 -4.13 -7.32 11.76
C ILE A 128 -4.75 -7.85 13.05
N GLY A 129 -4.01 -8.67 13.80
CA GLY A 129 -4.45 -9.27 15.06
C GLY A 129 -4.67 -8.25 16.17
N GLN A 130 -4.10 -7.05 16.08
CA GLN A 130 -4.36 -5.97 17.05
C GLN A 130 -5.82 -5.53 17.10
N ASP A 131 -6.55 -5.65 15.98
CA ASP A 131 -7.96 -5.25 15.90
C ASP A 131 -8.92 -6.45 16.02
N ILE A 132 -8.40 -7.68 16.09
CA ILE A 132 -9.20 -8.89 16.30
C ILE A 132 -9.36 -9.13 17.81
N PRO A 133 -10.59 -9.18 18.35
CA PRO A 133 -10.78 -9.49 19.76
C PRO A 133 -10.27 -10.89 20.10
N ASP A 134 -9.56 -11.01 21.23
CA ASP A 134 -9.22 -12.32 21.80
C ASP A 134 -10.49 -12.94 22.38
N TYR A 135 -11.07 -13.91 21.67
CA TYR A 135 -12.34 -14.53 22.07
C TYR A 135 -12.32 -15.13 23.48
N ASP A 136 -11.20 -15.69 23.93
CA ASP A 136 -11.10 -16.26 25.27
C ASP A 136 -11.08 -15.15 26.33
N GLU A 137 -10.37 -14.05 26.07
CA GLU A 137 -10.39 -12.87 26.94
C GLU A 137 -11.77 -12.19 26.96
N GLU A 138 -12.42 -12.02 25.81
CA GLU A 138 -13.75 -11.43 25.69
C GLU A 138 -14.81 -12.26 26.42
N LEU A 139 -14.76 -13.59 26.29
CA LEU A 139 -15.64 -14.48 27.06
C LEU A 139 -15.36 -14.40 28.57
N ALA A 140 -14.10 -14.31 28.99
CA ALA A 140 -13.75 -14.10 30.39
C ALA A 140 -14.29 -12.77 30.94
N ARG A 141 -14.27 -11.70 30.14
CA ARG A 141 -14.87 -10.39 30.49
C ARG A 141 -16.39 -10.47 30.66
N LEU A 142 -17.06 -11.35 29.92
CA LEU A 142 -18.50 -11.61 30.10
C LEU A 142 -18.81 -12.46 31.35
N GLY A 143 -17.80 -13.10 31.95
CA GLY A 143 -17.90 -13.87 33.18
C GLY A 143 -18.65 -15.20 33.03
N ASP A 144 -18.95 -15.85 34.16
CA ASP A 144 -19.47 -17.23 34.21
C ASP A 144 -20.77 -17.46 33.41
N ASN A 145 -21.54 -16.39 33.12
CA ASN A 145 -22.78 -16.45 32.35
C ASN A 145 -22.60 -16.05 30.87
N ALA A 146 -21.37 -15.96 30.35
CA ALA A 146 -21.08 -15.51 28.99
C ALA A 146 -21.93 -16.21 27.91
N SER A 147 -22.07 -17.54 28.01
CA SER A 147 -22.89 -18.32 27.06
C SER A 147 -24.37 -17.95 27.12
N ALA A 148 -24.95 -17.77 28.32
CA ALA A 148 -26.35 -17.38 28.45
C ALA A 148 -26.60 -15.94 28.00
N ARG A 149 -25.64 -15.05 28.23
CA ARG A 149 -25.68 -13.64 27.82
C ARG A 149 -25.62 -13.48 26.30
N THR A 150 -24.67 -14.15 25.66
CA THR A 150 -24.52 -14.17 24.19
C THR A 150 -25.74 -14.79 23.51
N GLU A 151 -26.30 -15.88 24.05
CA GLU A 151 -27.56 -16.46 23.55
C GLU A 151 -28.74 -15.49 23.68
N ALA A 152 -28.89 -14.83 24.84
CA ALA A 152 -29.96 -13.85 25.05
C ALA A 152 -29.86 -12.66 24.09
N VAL A 153 -28.65 -12.17 23.83
CA VAL A 153 -28.38 -11.10 22.87
C VAL A 153 -28.66 -11.55 21.44
N SER A 154 -28.27 -12.78 21.06
CA SER A 154 -28.57 -13.35 19.74
C SER A 154 -30.08 -13.47 19.50
N LEU A 155 -30.84 -13.99 20.48
CA LEU A 155 -32.30 -14.07 20.39
C LEU A 155 -32.95 -12.69 20.28
N PHE A 156 -32.45 -11.71 21.03
CA PHE A 156 -32.91 -10.33 20.92
C PHE A 156 -32.59 -9.73 19.54
N ALA A 157 -31.38 -9.94 19.02
CA ALA A 157 -30.97 -9.44 17.70
C ALA A 157 -31.93 -9.97 16.61
N ASN A 158 -32.16 -11.29 16.59
CA ASN A 158 -33.07 -11.94 15.66
C ASN A 158 -34.52 -11.47 15.77
N GLN A 159 -34.96 -11.07 16.97
CA GLN A 159 -36.35 -10.66 17.21
C GLN A 159 -36.62 -9.19 16.84
N PHE A 160 -35.62 -8.31 16.96
CA PHE A 160 -35.82 -6.85 16.90
C PHE A 160 -35.14 -6.18 15.70
N PHE A 161 -34.20 -6.85 15.05
CA PHE A 161 -33.50 -6.31 13.89
C PHE A 161 -33.84 -7.11 12.63
N PRO A 162 -33.88 -6.46 11.46
CA PRO A 162 -34.10 -7.15 10.19
C PRO A 162 -32.88 -8.00 9.80
N GLU A 163 -33.11 -9.07 9.04
CA GLU A 163 -32.08 -10.06 8.69
C GLU A 163 -30.87 -9.46 7.95
N ASP A 164 -31.07 -8.38 7.19
CA ASP A 164 -30.03 -7.71 6.40
C ASP A 164 -28.98 -7.00 7.27
N VAL A 165 -29.31 -6.63 8.51
CA VAL A 165 -28.37 -5.98 9.43
C VAL A 165 -27.79 -6.93 10.48
N LEU A 166 -28.33 -8.14 10.62
CA LEU A 166 -27.84 -9.14 11.59
C LEU A 166 -26.32 -9.39 11.48
N PRO A 167 -25.70 -9.52 10.29
CA PRO A 167 -24.25 -9.74 10.20
C PRO A 167 -23.41 -8.61 10.81
N ALA A 168 -23.89 -7.37 10.77
CA ALA A 168 -23.20 -6.24 11.39
C ALA A 168 -23.33 -6.27 12.92
N ILE A 169 -24.47 -6.75 13.42
CA ILE A 169 -24.72 -6.91 14.85
C ILE A 169 -23.90 -8.07 15.40
N GLU A 170 -23.85 -9.19 14.69
CA GLU A 170 -23.01 -10.35 15.03
C GLU A 170 -21.55 -9.94 15.16
N ARG A 171 -21.01 -9.20 14.18
CA ARG A 171 -19.64 -8.66 14.25
C ARG A 171 -19.40 -7.76 15.46
N MET A 172 -20.37 -6.91 15.80
CA MET A 172 -20.26 -6.07 17.00
C MET A 172 -20.18 -6.94 18.27
N CYS A 173 -20.98 -8.02 18.32
CA CYS A 173 -21.04 -8.96 19.43
C CYS A 173 -19.90 -9.97 19.51
N GLU A 174 -18.93 -9.92 18.60
CA GLU A 174 -17.66 -10.65 18.74
C GLU A 174 -16.85 -10.12 19.94
N SER A 175 -17.12 -8.88 20.38
CA SER A 175 -16.55 -8.28 21.60
C SER A 175 -17.51 -8.30 22.79
N ALA A 176 -16.98 -8.42 24.01
CA ALA A 176 -17.75 -8.32 25.25
C ALA A 176 -18.45 -6.97 25.39
N ASP A 177 -17.79 -5.88 24.95
CA ASP A 177 -18.36 -4.54 25.00
C ASP A 177 -19.55 -4.40 24.04
N GLY A 178 -19.52 -5.04 22.88
CA GLY A 178 -20.66 -5.11 21.96
C GLY A 178 -21.84 -5.91 22.50
N VAL A 179 -21.57 -7.03 23.17
CA VAL A 179 -22.59 -7.80 23.90
C VAL A 179 -23.23 -6.94 25.00
N VAL A 180 -22.41 -6.26 25.82
CA VAL A 180 -22.88 -5.36 26.89
C VAL A 180 -23.70 -4.20 26.33
N ALA A 181 -23.30 -3.63 25.19
CA ALA A 181 -24.04 -2.56 24.53
C ALA A 181 -25.46 -3.00 24.15
N LEU A 182 -25.62 -4.20 23.58
CA LEU A 182 -26.95 -4.73 23.26
C LEU A 182 -27.75 -5.10 24.50
N GLU A 183 -27.13 -5.63 25.55
CA GLU A 183 -27.81 -5.87 26.83
C GLU A 183 -28.37 -4.56 27.41
N HIS A 184 -27.62 -3.46 27.33
CA HIS A 184 -28.14 -2.15 27.73
C HIS A 184 -29.33 -1.70 26.86
N MET A 185 -29.31 -1.96 25.55
CA MET A 185 -30.46 -1.69 24.68
C MET A 185 -31.68 -2.56 25.05
N MET A 186 -31.46 -3.85 25.32
CA MET A 186 -32.48 -4.78 25.78
C MET A 186 -33.13 -4.29 27.08
N ASP A 187 -32.32 -3.85 28.04
CA ASP A 187 -32.82 -3.39 29.33
C ASP A 187 -33.52 -2.05 29.24
N ALA A 188 -33.04 -1.12 28.40
CA ALA A 188 -33.74 0.14 28.13
C ALA A 188 -35.13 -0.09 27.51
N LEU A 189 -35.26 -1.06 26.60
CA LEU A 189 -36.54 -1.43 26.01
C LEU A 189 -37.48 -2.11 27.02
N LYS A 190 -36.96 -2.98 27.90
CA LYS A 190 -37.74 -3.59 29.00
C LYS A 190 -38.22 -2.55 30.02
N GLN A 191 -37.37 -1.57 30.35
CA GLN A 191 -37.70 -0.48 31.27
C GLN A 191 -38.70 0.51 30.67
N SER A 192 -38.74 0.63 29.35
CA SER A 192 -39.76 1.40 28.61
C SER A 192 -41.14 0.71 28.56
N GLY A 193 -41.40 -0.25 29.47
CA GLY A 193 -42.74 -0.79 29.75
C GLY A 193 -43.71 0.31 30.21
N PRO A 194 -45.03 0.02 30.37
CA PRO A 194 -46.13 0.99 30.23
C PRO A 194 -46.25 2.12 31.26
N THR A 195 -45.22 2.37 32.07
CA THR A 195 -45.23 3.36 33.15
C THR A 195 -43.90 4.09 33.26
N ASP A 196 -43.30 4.51 32.15
CA ASP A 196 -42.42 5.66 32.23
C ASP A 196 -42.64 6.65 31.10
N ASN A 197 -42.92 7.87 31.54
CA ASN A 197 -43.21 9.05 30.73
C ASN A 197 -41.89 9.59 30.15
N ILE A 198 -41.13 8.72 29.49
CA ILE A 198 -40.06 9.15 28.60
C ILE A 198 -40.76 9.52 27.31
N GLY A 199 -40.65 10.79 26.92
CA GLY A 199 -41.12 11.30 25.64
C GLY A 199 -40.39 10.63 24.47
N THR A 200 -40.68 9.35 24.23
CA THR A 200 -40.73 8.83 22.88
C THR A 200 -41.83 9.63 22.22
N GLN A 201 -41.43 10.62 21.40
CA GLN A 201 -42.31 11.01 20.31
C GLN A 201 -42.50 9.73 19.50
N ALA A 202 -43.56 8.98 19.82
CA ALA A 202 -44.10 8.01 18.90
C ALA A 202 -44.19 8.75 17.57
N PHE A 203 -43.42 8.31 16.58
CA PHE A 203 -43.54 8.86 15.24
C PHE A 203 -44.94 8.49 14.77
N VAL A 204 -45.90 9.40 15.01
CA VAL A 204 -47.27 9.24 14.57
C VAL A 204 -47.20 9.16 13.05
N THR A 205 -47.50 7.99 12.50
CA THR A 205 -47.44 7.77 11.05
C THR A 205 -48.71 8.33 10.40
N GLU A 206 -48.69 8.50 9.07
CA GLU A 206 -49.89 8.89 8.33
C GLU A 206 -51.04 7.89 8.54
N ALA A 207 -50.73 6.59 8.66
CA ALA A 207 -51.72 5.54 8.93
C ALA A 207 -52.39 5.75 10.30
N ASP A 208 -51.62 6.12 11.32
CA ASP A 208 -52.15 6.40 12.66
C ASP A 208 -53.06 7.63 12.65
N LEU A 209 -52.67 8.70 11.97
CA LEU A 209 -53.51 9.90 11.84
C LEU A 209 -54.83 9.61 11.12
N ARG A 210 -54.79 8.81 10.03
CA ARG A 210 -56.01 8.39 9.33
C ARG A 210 -56.90 7.53 10.21
N GLN A 211 -56.32 6.68 11.06
CA GLN A 211 -57.07 5.91 12.03
C GLN A 211 -57.72 6.83 13.09
N MET A 212 -57.02 7.87 13.55
CA MET A 212 -57.57 8.87 14.47
C MET A 212 -58.73 9.65 13.85
N MET A 213 -58.72 9.89 12.53
CA MET A 213 -59.85 10.54 11.84
C MET A 213 -61.14 9.71 11.85
N LEU A 214 -61.06 8.40 12.09
CA LEU A 214 -62.24 7.52 12.21
C LEU A 214 -62.86 7.57 13.62
N ASP A 215 -62.17 8.14 14.61
CA ASP A 215 -62.67 8.28 15.96
C ASP A 215 -63.86 9.27 15.99
N PRO A 216 -64.96 8.96 16.69
CA PRO A 216 -66.10 9.87 16.86
C PRO A 216 -65.70 11.26 17.38
N ARG A 217 -64.59 11.37 18.14
CA ARG A 217 -64.04 12.65 18.62
C ARG A 217 -63.55 13.55 17.49
N TYR A 218 -63.28 13.01 16.30
CA TYR A 218 -62.90 13.78 15.12
C TYR A 218 -64.10 14.22 14.28
N HIS A 219 -65.04 13.31 13.98
CA HIS A 219 -66.10 13.53 12.97
C HIS A 219 -67.54 13.66 13.49
N ASP A 220 -67.87 13.18 14.69
CA ASP A 220 -69.25 13.19 15.21
C ASP A 220 -69.60 14.57 15.81
N PRO A 221 -70.56 15.33 15.26
CA PRO A 221 -70.91 16.66 15.75
C PRO A 221 -71.32 16.71 17.23
N ALA A 222 -71.82 15.61 17.79
CA ALA A 222 -72.24 15.54 19.19
C ALA A 222 -71.10 15.19 20.16
N ARG A 223 -69.98 14.64 19.66
CA ARG A 223 -68.85 14.13 20.47
C ARG A 223 -67.49 14.71 20.06
N ARG A 224 -67.50 15.65 19.13
CA ARG A 224 -66.30 16.27 18.57
C ARG A 224 -65.50 16.99 19.65
N ASP A 225 -64.24 16.61 19.78
CA ASP A 225 -63.29 17.26 20.70
C ASP A 225 -62.36 18.20 19.90
N PRO A 226 -62.43 19.52 20.12
CA PRO A 226 -61.55 20.48 19.44
C PRO A 226 -60.06 20.23 19.63
N THR A 227 -59.66 19.64 20.77
CA THR A 227 -58.27 19.34 21.10
C THR A 227 -57.77 18.16 20.28
N PHE A 228 -58.59 17.12 20.18
CA PHE A 228 -58.29 15.92 19.38
C PHE A 228 -58.21 16.23 17.88
N VAL A 229 -59.13 17.08 17.39
CA VAL A 229 -59.08 17.56 15.99
C VAL A 229 -57.78 18.32 15.72
N LYS A 230 -57.37 19.20 16.64
CA LYS A 230 -56.13 19.95 16.51
C LYS A 230 -54.89 19.05 16.51
N GLU A 231 -54.87 18.02 17.36
CA GLU A 231 -53.79 17.03 17.42
C GLU A 231 -53.61 16.28 16.10
N VAL A 232 -54.72 15.84 15.49
CA VAL A 232 -54.72 15.19 14.17
C VAL A 232 -54.23 16.16 13.07
N ASP A 233 -54.76 17.39 13.05
CA ASP A 233 -54.40 18.39 12.05
C ASP A 233 -52.92 18.82 12.15
N ASP A 234 -52.41 19.02 13.37
CA ASP A 234 -51.01 19.36 13.61
C ASP A 234 -50.08 18.18 13.30
N GLY A 235 -50.55 16.94 13.49
CA GLY A 235 -49.89 15.72 13.01
C GLY A 235 -49.73 15.72 11.49
N PHE A 236 -50.79 15.98 10.73
CA PHE A 236 -50.72 16.04 9.26
C PHE A 236 -49.83 17.18 8.78
N LYS A 237 -49.87 18.36 9.41
CA LYS A 237 -48.96 19.47 9.10
C LYS A 237 -47.49 19.12 9.36
N ARG A 238 -47.20 18.33 10.39
CA ARG A 238 -45.83 17.89 10.67
C ARG A 238 -45.29 16.96 9.58
N ILE A 239 -46.14 16.09 9.03
CA ILE A 239 -45.76 15.13 7.97
C ILE A 239 -45.70 15.79 6.58
N PHE A 240 -46.66 16.66 6.26
CA PHE A 240 -46.83 17.22 4.90
C PHE A 240 -46.53 18.71 4.76
N GLY A 241 -46.38 19.44 5.87
CA GLY A 241 -46.14 20.89 5.87
C GLY A 241 -44.66 21.29 5.80
N ASN A 242 -43.74 20.33 5.70
CA ASN A 242 -42.29 20.57 5.61
C ASN A 242 -41.75 20.40 4.16
N GLY A 243 -42.61 20.61 3.16
CA GLY A 243 -42.25 20.72 1.74
C GLY A 243 -42.06 22.16 1.28
#